data_AF-A0AAE1BU17-F1
#
_entry.id   AF-A0AAE1BU17-F1
#
_cell.length_a   1.000
_cell.length_b   1.000
_cell.length_c   1.000
_cell.angle_alpha   90.00
_cell.angle_beta   90.00
_cell.angle_gamma   90.00
#
_symmetry.space_group_name_H-M   'P 1'
#
loop_
_entity.id
_entity.type
_entity.pdbx_description
1 polymer ?
#
loop_
_entity_poly.entity_id
_entity_poly.type
_entity_poly.pdbx_seq_one_letter_code
_entity_poly.pdbx_strand_id
1 'polypeptide(L)'
;LRTHTGIPLHQSDAAARPPVSLKCIASGAPTPHVTWTLDGFPLPQHDRLVVGQYVGVGGAVVSHVNLTGVRTEDGGAYTCTATNRAGKTTHTARLNVYGECGRCGTFNITHYSSSNLVTASFPSALSSLTPGAAYVRPMSVVTAVAGEQLTVHCPAAGYPLAKITWTREGRTLPVTARQTVHENGTLVVTRVQKTGDPGTYTCTATDKQGRSHSAAATVQVLGEW
;
A
#
# COMPACT_ATOMS: atom_id res chain seq x y z
N LEU A 1 5.48 -20.24 -14.87
CA LEU A 1 5.61 -19.84 -13.45
C LEU A 1 4.22 -19.76 -12.84
N ARG A 2 4.05 -20.04 -11.56
CA ARG A 2 2.80 -19.75 -10.82
C ARG A 2 3.14 -19.02 -9.52
N THR A 3 2.35 -18.01 -9.18
CA THR A 3 2.49 -17.21 -7.95
C THR A 3 1.15 -17.10 -7.25
N HIS A 4 1.16 -17.39 -5.94
CA HIS A 4 0.02 -17.18 -5.06
C HIS A 4 0.50 -16.40 -3.84
N THR A 5 -0.20 -15.32 -3.49
CA THR A 5 -0.02 -14.71 -2.16
C THR A 5 -1.01 -15.34 -1.20
N GLY A 6 -0.51 -15.94 -0.13
CA GLY A 6 -1.35 -16.25 1.02
C GLY A 6 -1.29 -15.06 1.96
N ILE A 7 -2.35 -14.26 2.01
CA ILE A 7 -2.59 -13.42 3.19
C ILE A 7 -3.26 -14.38 4.19
N PRO A 8 -2.63 -14.74 5.32
CA PRO A 8 -3.38 -15.31 6.41
C PRO A 8 -4.31 -14.20 6.91
N LEU A 9 -5.58 -14.26 6.49
CA LEU A 9 -6.65 -13.45 7.06
C LEU A 9 -6.97 -14.03 8.43
N HIS A 10 -6.17 -13.69 9.43
CA HIS A 10 -6.85 -13.26 10.64
C HIS A 10 -7.26 -11.82 10.34
N GLN A 11 -8.56 -11.60 10.27
CA GLN A 11 -9.17 -10.29 10.40
C GLN A 11 -8.72 -9.72 11.76
N SER A 12 -7.48 -9.23 11.84
CA SER A 12 -6.94 -8.70 13.07
C SER A 12 -7.27 -7.23 13.07
N ASP A 13 -8.42 -6.94 13.65
CA ASP A 13 -8.65 -5.70 14.37
C ASP A 13 -7.52 -5.56 15.40
N ALA A 14 -6.41 -5.00 14.96
CA ALA A 14 -5.18 -4.92 15.72
C ALA A 14 -5.26 -3.76 16.72
N ALA A 15 -5.95 -3.99 17.83
CA ALA A 15 -5.65 -3.28 19.06
C ALA A 15 -4.21 -3.69 19.48
N ALA A 16 -3.27 -2.74 19.47
CA ALA A 16 -1.84 -2.91 19.79
C ALA A 16 -1.01 -3.83 18.84
N ARG A 17 -0.80 -3.34 17.61
CA ARG A 17 0.25 -3.69 16.59
C ARG A 17 0.94 -5.07 16.69
N PRO A 18 0.22 -6.20 16.56
CA PRO A 18 0.86 -7.47 16.27
C PRO A 18 1.66 -7.38 14.96
N PRO A 19 2.76 -8.12 14.83
CA PRO A 19 3.52 -8.15 13.60
C PRO A 19 2.68 -8.75 12.46
N VAL A 20 2.78 -8.16 11.27
CA VAL A 20 2.15 -8.67 10.05
C VAL A 20 3.17 -9.45 9.24
N SER A 21 2.79 -10.62 8.70
CA SER A 21 3.61 -11.41 7.79
C SER A 21 2.86 -11.65 6.48
N LEU A 22 3.36 -11.09 5.39
CA LEU A 22 2.86 -11.34 4.04
C LEU A 22 3.64 -12.50 3.43
N LYS A 23 2.95 -13.51 2.89
CA LYS A 23 3.58 -14.71 2.33
C LYS A 23 3.30 -14.81 0.82
N CYS A 24 4.35 -15.00 0.03
CA CYS A 24 4.25 -15.33 -1.39
C CYS A 24 4.94 -16.66 -1.67
N ILE A 25 4.27 -17.53 -2.42
CA ILE A 25 4.81 -18.82 -2.86
C ILE A 25 4.88 -18.80 -4.38
N ALA A 26 6.06 -19.09 -4.93
CA ALA A 26 6.34 -19.10 -6.35
C ALA A 26 6.98 -20.41 -6.79
N SER A 27 6.54 -20.96 -7.91
CA SER A 27 7.13 -22.18 -8.48
C SER A 27 7.51 -21.99 -9.96
N GLY A 28 8.58 -22.68 -10.37
CA GLY A 28 9.14 -22.56 -11.70
C GLY A 28 10.36 -23.45 -11.93
N ALA A 29 10.60 -23.77 -13.20
CA ALA A 29 11.83 -24.41 -13.67
C ALA A 29 12.52 -23.48 -14.68
N PRO A 30 13.71 -22.93 -14.37
CA PRO A 30 14.46 -23.04 -13.11
C PRO A 30 13.78 -22.38 -11.92
N THR A 31 14.23 -22.69 -10.70
CA THR A 31 13.76 -22.07 -9.46
C THR A 31 13.78 -20.53 -9.57
N PRO A 32 12.64 -19.85 -9.39
CA PRO A 32 12.55 -18.41 -9.58
C PRO A 32 13.08 -17.63 -8.37
N HIS A 33 13.47 -16.38 -8.59
CA HIS A 33 13.72 -15.41 -7.53
C HIS A 33 12.46 -14.57 -7.29
N VAL A 34 12.12 -14.27 -6.03
CA VAL A 34 10.96 -13.43 -5.68
C VAL A 34 11.43 -12.04 -5.23
N THR A 35 10.84 -11.00 -5.81
CA THR A 35 11.00 -9.61 -5.36
C THR A 35 9.64 -9.04 -4.93
N TRP A 36 9.68 -8.02 -4.09
CA TRP A 36 8.49 -7.36 -3.58
C TRP A 36 8.49 -5.87 -3.90
N THR A 37 7.31 -5.32 -4.16
CA THR A 37 7.07 -3.89 -4.28
C THR A 37 5.83 -3.49 -3.48
N LEU A 38 5.81 -2.26 -2.97
CA LEU A 38 4.66 -1.65 -2.30
C LEU A 38 4.15 -0.49 -3.16
N ASP A 39 2.91 -0.61 -3.62
CA ASP A 39 2.28 0.36 -4.53
C ASP A 39 3.11 0.63 -5.80
N GLY A 40 3.81 -0.41 -6.28
CA GLY A 40 4.69 -0.34 -7.45
C GLY A 40 6.10 0.18 -7.17
N PHE A 41 6.38 0.67 -5.97
CA PHE A 41 7.70 1.16 -5.55
C PHE A 41 8.48 0.09 -4.77
N PRO A 42 9.83 0.19 -4.70
CA PRO A 42 10.62 -0.65 -3.80
C PRO A 42 10.10 -0.57 -2.36
N LEU A 43 10.20 -1.68 -1.61
CA LEU A 43 9.78 -1.68 -0.21
C LEU A 43 10.57 -0.61 0.59
N PRO A 44 9.92 0.12 1.51
CA PRO A 44 10.61 1.05 2.40
C PRO A 44 11.70 0.34 3.19
N GLN A 45 12.88 0.95 3.25
CA GLN A 45 14.02 0.40 4.00
C GLN A 45 14.01 0.97 5.42
N HIS A 46 13.58 0.17 6.39
CA HIS A 46 13.62 0.50 7.82
C HIS A 46 13.55 -0.76 8.68
N ASP A 47 14.00 -0.69 9.93
CA ASP A 47 14.17 -1.86 10.83
C ASP A 47 12.88 -2.63 11.11
N ARG A 48 11.71 -1.98 10.96
CA ARG A 48 10.41 -2.62 11.16
C ARG A 48 10.05 -3.62 10.06
N LEU A 49 10.66 -3.52 8.87
CA LEU A 49 10.33 -4.32 7.69
C LEU A 49 11.50 -5.23 7.37
N VAL A 50 11.26 -6.54 7.42
CA VAL A 50 12.26 -7.57 7.16
C VAL A 50 11.75 -8.49 6.07
N VAL A 51 12.56 -8.70 5.03
CA VAL A 51 12.25 -9.62 3.93
C VAL A 51 13.08 -10.89 4.08
N GLY A 52 12.43 -12.05 3.98
CA GLY A 52 13.08 -13.35 4.00
C GLY A 52 12.66 -14.21 2.81
N GLN A 53 13.53 -15.10 2.37
CA GLN A 53 13.21 -16.05 1.29
C GLN A 53 13.95 -17.38 1.52
N TYR A 54 13.27 -18.49 1.24
CA TYR A 54 13.85 -19.83 1.23
C TYR A 54 13.23 -20.71 0.14
N VAL A 55 13.90 -21.80 -0.22
CA VAL A 55 13.40 -22.81 -1.17
C VAL A 55 12.83 -23.98 -0.38
N GLY A 56 11.54 -24.24 -0.56
CA GLY A 56 10.85 -25.35 0.08
C GLY A 56 11.05 -26.68 -0.65
N VAL A 57 10.53 -27.76 -0.03
CA VAL A 57 10.53 -29.12 -0.59
C VAL A 57 9.73 -29.10 -1.91
N GLY A 58 10.35 -29.53 -3.01
CA GLY A 58 9.76 -29.47 -4.36
C GLY A 58 10.19 -28.27 -5.21
N GLY A 59 11.17 -27.47 -4.76
CA GLY A 59 11.78 -26.40 -5.57
C GLY A 59 10.94 -25.11 -5.68
N ALA A 60 9.84 -25.04 -4.94
CA ALA A 60 9.05 -23.82 -4.79
C ALA A 60 9.76 -22.84 -3.86
N VAL A 61 9.75 -21.56 -4.21
CA VAL A 61 10.31 -20.48 -3.40
C VAL A 61 9.21 -19.88 -2.54
N VAL A 62 9.50 -19.74 -1.25
CA VAL A 62 8.63 -19.07 -0.28
C VAL A 62 9.33 -17.79 0.16
N SER A 63 8.66 -16.66 0.02
CA SER A 63 9.15 -15.36 0.47
C SER A 63 8.16 -14.72 1.43
N HIS A 64 8.71 -14.01 2.43
CA HIS A 64 7.97 -13.34 3.49
C HIS A 64 8.37 -11.86 3.57
N VAL A 65 7.38 -11.00 3.82
CA VAL A 65 7.60 -9.64 4.31
C VAL A 65 7.03 -9.57 5.71
N ASN A 66 7.90 -9.41 6.71
CA ASN A 66 7.54 -9.29 8.11
C ASN A 66 7.62 -7.83 8.53
N LEU A 67 6.54 -7.32 9.12
CA LEU A 67 6.41 -5.93 9.53
C LEU A 67 6.03 -5.85 11.01
N THR A 68 6.88 -5.22 11.82
CA THR A 68 6.60 -4.95 13.24
C THR A 68 6.07 -3.53 13.41
N GLY A 69 5.24 -3.30 14.44
CA GLY A 69 4.77 -1.95 14.75
C GLY A 69 4.04 -1.27 13.59
N VAL A 70 3.13 -1.99 12.92
CA VAL A 70 2.38 -1.56 11.72
C VAL A 70 1.77 -0.17 11.88
N ARG A 71 1.98 0.70 10.90
CA ARG A 71 1.48 2.09 10.79
C ARG A 71 0.60 2.24 9.56
N THR A 72 -0.17 3.33 9.51
CA THR A 72 -1.03 3.64 8.35
C THR A 72 -0.23 3.78 7.06
N GLU A 73 1.00 4.30 7.15
CA GLU A 73 1.97 4.41 6.05
C GLU A 73 2.51 3.08 5.55
N ASP A 74 2.23 1.96 6.22
CA ASP A 74 2.61 0.63 5.75
C ASP A 74 1.48 -0.03 4.94
N GLY A 75 0.25 0.49 5.01
CA GLY A 75 -0.88 -0.03 4.23
C GLY A 75 -0.75 0.27 2.74
N GLY A 76 -1.09 -0.67 1.88
CA GLY A 76 -0.95 -0.50 0.43
C GLY A 76 -1.02 -1.81 -0.33
N ALA A 77 -0.78 -1.76 -1.64
CA ALA A 77 -0.76 -2.90 -2.54
C ALA A 77 0.63 -3.54 -2.60
N TYR A 78 0.80 -4.64 -1.86
CA TYR A 78 2.01 -5.45 -1.91
C TYR A 78 1.96 -6.38 -3.10
N THR A 79 2.95 -6.28 -3.98
CA THR A 79 3.08 -7.13 -5.16
C THR A 79 4.33 -7.98 -5.03
N CYS A 80 4.17 -9.30 -5.08
CA CYS A 80 5.30 -10.20 -5.25
C CYS A 80 5.49 -10.54 -6.72
N THR A 81 6.74 -10.56 -7.16
CA THR A 81 7.16 -10.79 -8.53
C THR A 81 8.15 -11.94 -8.57
N ALA A 82 7.77 -13.05 -9.20
CA ALA A 82 8.64 -14.20 -9.41
C ALA A 82 9.26 -14.15 -10.81
N THR A 83 10.59 -14.22 -10.89
CA THR A 83 11.33 -14.11 -12.14
C THR A 83 12.35 -15.24 -12.27
N ASN A 84 12.42 -15.84 -13.46
CA ASN A 84 13.50 -16.75 -13.85
C ASN A 84 13.82 -16.56 -15.35
N ARG A 85 14.77 -17.33 -15.88
CA ARG A 85 15.12 -17.28 -17.32
C ARG A 85 13.97 -17.69 -18.26
N ALA A 86 12.94 -18.37 -17.76
CA ALA A 86 11.79 -18.79 -18.55
C ALA A 86 10.65 -17.75 -18.55
N GLY A 87 10.71 -16.73 -17.69
CA GLY A 87 9.72 -15.65 -17.67
C GLY A 87 9.57 -14.96 -16.32
N LYS A 88 8.50 -14.18 -16.21
CA LYS A 88 8.14 -13.36 -15.05
C LYS A 88 6.64 -13.46 -14.78
N THR A 89 6.24 -13.59 -13.52
CA THR A 89 4.84 -13.56 -13.09
C THR A 89 4.71 -12.73 -11.82
N THR A 90 3.54 -12.14 -11.60
CA THR A 90 3.27 -11.27 -10.46
C THR A 90 1.96 -11.63 -9.78
N HIS A 91 1.84 -11.27 -8.50
CA HIS A 91 0.58 -11.33 -7.76
C HIS A 91 0.51 -10.20 -6.75
N THR A 92 -0.65 -9.57 -6.62
CA THR A 92 -0.85 -8.35 -5.81
C THR A 92 -1.93 -8.56 -4.77
N ALA A 93 -1.67 -8.09 -3.55
CA ALA A 93 -2.62 -8.13 -2.45
C ALA A 93 -2.56 -6.82 -1.63
N ARG A 94 -3.71 -6.34 -1.13
CA ARG A 94 -3.78 -5.09 -0.36
C ARG A 94 -3.77 -5.33 1.14
N LEU A 95 -2.91 -4.59 1.85
CA LEU A 95 -2.89 -4.48 3.31
C LEU A 95 -3.63 -3.20 3.73
N ASN A 96 -4.77 -3.35 4.40
CA ASN A 96 -5.50 -2.22 4.98
C ASN A 96 -5.07 -2.04 6.44
N VAL A 97 -4.71 -0.81 6.82
CA VAL A 97 -4.31 -0.47 8.19
C VAL A 97 -5.27 0.56 8.77
N TYR A 98 -5.90 0.19 9.89
CA TYR A 98 -6.78 1.05 10.66
C TYR A 98 -5.98 1.79 11.74
N GLY A 99 -6.46 2.97 12.15
CA GLY A 99 -5.92 3.72 13.27
C GLY A 99 -6.32 3.15 14.64
N GLU A 100 -5.71 3.70 15.69
CA GLU A 100 -5.92 3.30 17.08
C GLU A 100 -7.34 3.63 17.56
N CYS A 101 -7.92 2.75 18.38
CA CYS A 101 -9.10 3.10 19.18
C CYS A 101 -8.64 4.06 20.29
N GLY A 102 -8.91 5.36 20.15
CA GLY A 102 -8.50 6.39 21.11
C GLY A 102 -9.15 6.32 22.51
N ARG A 103 -9.89 5.24 22.82
CA ARG A 103 -10.58 5.02 24.11
C ARG A 103 -10.61 3.56 24.56
N CYS A 104 -9.47 2.89 24.63
CA CYS A 104 -9.30 1.86 25.65
C CYS A 104 -8.48 2.48 26.78
N GLY A 105 -9.17 3.07 27.76
CA GLY A 105 -8.52 3.45 29.01
C GLY A 105 -7.89 2.23 29.65
N THR A 106 -6.71 2.38 30.25
CA THR A 106 -6.18 1.41 31.21
C THR A 106 -7.20 1.24 32.33
N PHE A 107 -7.94 0.14 32.36
CA PHE A 107 -8.84 -0.17 33.46
C PHE A 107 -8.00 -0.67 34.64
N ASN A 108 -7.72 0.21 35.61
CA ASN A 108 -7.31 -0.23 36.93
C ASN A 108 -8.52 -0.87 37.60
N ILE A 109 -8.47 -2.18 37.84
CA ILE A 109 -9.46 -2.86 38.68
C ILE A 109 -9.18 -2.42 40.12
N THR A 110 -9.88 -1.38 40.58
CA THR A 110 -9.93 -1.01 42.00
C THR A 110 -11.32 -1.30 42.55
N HIS A 111 -11.70 -2.57 42.66
CA HIS A 111 -12.73 -2.99 43.64
C HIS A 111 -12.73 -4.52 43.81
N TYR A 112 -12.22 -5.01 44.95
CA TYR A 112 -12.58 -6.33 45.47
C TYR A 112 -13.86 -6.16 46.29
N SER A 113 -14.98 -6.67 45.79
CA SER A 113 -16.20 -6.86 46.59
C SER A 113 -16.40 -8.35 46.80
N SER A 114 -16.56 -8.76 48.05
CA SER A 114 -16.70 -10.15 48.52
C SER A 114 -18.07 -10.78 48.20
N SER A 115 -18.67 -10.42 47.06
CA SER A 115 -19.89 -11.02 46.52
C SER A 115 -19.57 -11.62 45.16
N ASN A 116 -19.68 -12.95 45.05
CA ASN A 116 -19.33 -13.76 43.87
C ASN A 116 -20.27 -13.55 42.66
N LEU A 117 -20.46 -12.30 42.24
CA LEU A 117 -21.04 -11.93 40.95
C LEU A 117 -20.37 -10.66 40.45
N VAL A 118 -19.11 -10.77 40.03
CA VAL A 118 -18.55 -9.78 39.09
C VAL A 118 -19.20 -10.07 37.76
N THR A 119 -20.36 -9.45 37.52
CA THR A 119 -20.84 -9.33 36.15
C THR A 119 -19.86 -8.38 35.49
N ALA A 120 -18.86 -8.91 34.80
CA ALA A 120 -18.16 -8.15 33.79
C ALA A 120 -19.22 -7.84 32.73
N SER A 121 -19.93 -6.73 32.90
CA SER A 121 -20.62 -6.10 31.80
C SER A 121 -19.51 -5.73 30.84
N PHE A 122 -19.27 -6.60 29.86
CA PHE A 122 -18.58 -6.21 28.65
C PHE A 122 -19.40 -5.03 28.15
N PRO A 123 -18.90 -3.77 28.16
CA PRO A 123 -19.48 -2.84 27.23
C PRO A 123 -19.31 -3.55 25.88
N SER A 124 -20.37 -3.58 25.10
CA SER A 124 -20.30 -3.80 23.66
C SER A 124 -19.51 -2.65 23.04
N ALA A 125 -18.27 -2.46 23.48
CA ALA A 125 -17.23 -1.75 22.78
C ALA A 125 -16.83 -2.69 21.65
N LEU A 126 -17.70 -2.77 20.64
CA LEU A 126 -17.21 -2.84 19.27
C LEU A 126 -16.11 -1.79 19.22
N SER A 127 -14.86 -2.26 19.23
CA SER A 127 -13.71 -1.41 19.09
C SER A 127 -13.89 -0.74 17.74
N SER A 128 -14.39 0.49 17.73
CA SER A 128 -14.59 1.22 16.49
C SER A 128 -13.20 1.46 15.92
N LEU A 129 -12.75 0.58 15.03
CA LEU A 129 -11.51 0.77 14.29
C LEU A 129 -11.52 2.18 13.75
N THR A 130 -10.59 3.02 14.21
CA THR A 130 -10.55 4.37 13.66
C THR A 130 -9.99 4.26 12.25
N PRO A 131 -10.49 5.06 11.31
CA PRO A 131 -9.89 5.08 9.98
C PRO A 131 -8.41 5.51 10.01
N GLY A 132 -7.59 4.74 9.29
CA GLY A 132 -6.19 5.05 9.10
C GLY A 132 -6.02 6.36 8.32
N ALA A 133 -5.14 7.23 8.81
CA ALA A 133 -4.83 8.51 8.17
C ALA A 133 -4.40 8.33 6.72
N ALA A 134 -4.92 9.18 5.84
CA ALA A 134 -4.40 9.28 4.48
C ALA A 134 -2.91 9.64 4.50
N TYR A 135 -2.12 8.90 3.73
CA TYR A 135 -0.70 9.11 3.58
C TYR A 135 -0.32 8.85 2.13
N VAL A 136 0.58 9.64 1.56
CA VAL A 136 1.09 9.44 0.19
C VAL A 136 2.60 9.30 0.30
N ARG A 137 3.12 8.15 -0.13
CA ARG A 137 4.57 7.93 -0.07
C ARG A 137 5.32 8.86 -1.02
N PRO A 138 6.61 9.14 -0.72
CA PRO A 138 7.46 9.88 -1.64
C PRO A 138 7.44 9.26 -3.04
N MET A 139 7.25 10.10 -4.05
CA MET A 139 7.27 9.69 -5.44
C MET A 139 8.60 10.06 -6.10
N SER A 140 8.96 9.34 -7.14
CA SER A 140 10.23 9.49 -7.87
C SER A 140 10.04 10.23 -9.20
N VAL A 141 11.14 10.47 -9.91
CA VAL A 141 11.09 10.93 -11.30
C VAL A 141 10.48 9.83 -12.17
N VAL A 142 9.53 10.20 -13.03
CA VAL A 142 8.92 9.31 -14.01
C VAL A 142 9.31 9.78 -15.41
N THR A 143 9.92 8.89 -16.18
CA THR A 143 10.28 9.15 -17.57
C THR A 143 9.19 8.63 -18.51
N ALA A 144 8.82 9.46 -19.48
CA ALA A 144 7.92 9.10 -20.56
C ALA A 144 8.60 9.35 -21.90
N VAL A 145 8.15 8.66 -22.95
CA VAL A 145 8.54 8.93 -24.33
C VAL A 145 7.43 9.76 -24.97
N ALA A 146 7.79 10.74 -25.80
CA ALA A 146 6.79 11.47 -26.58
C ALA A 146 5.98 10.49 -27.46
N GLY A 147 4.70 10.79 -27.67
CA GLY A 147 3.78 9.93 -28.42
C GLY A 147 3.24 8.73 -27.65
N GLU A 148 3.99 8.21 -26.68
CA GLU A 148 3.61 7.06 -25.84
C GLU A 148 2.62 7.43 -24.72
N GLN A 149 2.13 6.41 -24.02
CA GLN A 149 1.27 6.56 -22.84
C GLN A 149 2.11 6.64 -21.56
N LEU A 150 1.94 7.73 -20.80
CA LEU A 150 2.42 7.84 -19.42
C LEU A 150 1.37 7.29 -18.45
N THR A 151 1.81 6.45 -17.52
CA THR A 151 0.99 5.93 -16.43
C THR A 151 1.71 6.17 -15.10
N VAL A 152 1.08 6.92 -14.18
CA VAL A 152 1.61 7.23 -12.86
C VAL A 152 0.63 6.75 -11.80
N HIS A 153 1.09 5.82 -10.94
CA HIS A 153 0.29 5.34 -9.82
C HIS A 153 0.55 6.20 -8.59
N CYS A 154 -0.52 6.58 -7.87
CA CYS A 154 -0.38 7.27 -6.60
C CYS A 154 -0.18 6.26 -5.46
N PRO A 155 0.96 6.26 -4.75
CA PRO A 155 1.24 5.32 -3.66
C PRO A 155 0.56 5.77 -2.35
N ALA A 156 -0.78 5.84 -2.42
CA ALA A 156 -1.63 6.27 -1.32
C ALA A 156 -1.92 5.12 -0.34
N ALA A 157 -1.74 5.41 0.93
CA ALA A 157 -2.06 4.59 2.07
C ALA A 157 -3.12 5.26 2.95
N GLY A 158 -3.70 4.49 3.87
CA GLY A 158 -4.83 4.90 4.69
C GLY A 158 -6.09 4.13 4.33
N TYR A 159 -6.98 3.95 5.30
CA TYR A 159 -8.22 3.20 5.08
C TYR A 159 -9.35 3.68 5.99
N PRO A 160 -10.57 3.88 5.45
CA PRO A 160 -10.89 3.99 4.03
C PRO A 160 -10.44 5.34 3.46
N LEU A 161 -9.80 5.31 2.29
CA LEU A 161 -9.62 6.51 1.48
C LEU A 161 -10.98 6.96 0.93
N ALA A 162 -11.25 8.26 0.99
CA ALA A 162 -12.43 8.87 0.42
C ALA A 162 -12.23 9.23 -1.06
N LYS A 163 -11.07 9.83 -1.39
CA LYS A 163 -10.71 10.18 -2.77
C LYS A 163 -9.20 10.32 -2.94
N ILE A 164 -8.76 10.12 -4.18
CA ILE A 164 -7.40 10.43 -4.64
C ILE A 164 -7.54 11.44 -5.78
N THR A 165 -6.84 12.57 -5.66
CA THR A 165 -6.87 13.63 -6.68
C THR A 165 -5.46 13.96 -7.14
N TRP A 166 -5.32 14.26 -8.43
CA TRP A 166 -4.07 14.72 -9.01
C TRP A 166 -4.16 16.21 -9.33
N THR A 167 -3.08 16.94 -9.08
CA THR A 167 -2.94 18.33 -9.50
C THR A 167 -1.64 18.51 -10.27
N ARG A 168 -1.65 19.46 -11.20
CA ARG A 168 -0.46 19.91 -11.93
C ARG A 168 -0.50 21.41 -12.03
N GLU A 169 0.59 22.09 -11.64
CA GLU A 169 0.68 23.56 -11.66
C GLU A 169 -0.52 24.22 -10.94
N GLY A 170 -1.00 23.61 -9.85
CA GLY A 170 -2.15 24.07 -9.07
C GLY A 170 -3.53 23.74 -9.67
N ARG A 171 -3.62 23.12 -10.85
CA ARG A 171 -4.89 22.73 -11.48
C ARG A 171 -5.19 21.25 -11.24
N THR A 172 -6.43 20.95 -10.85
CA THR A 172 -6.90 19.56 -10.68
C THR A 172 -7.03 18.87 -12.03
N LEU A 173 -6.42 17.69 -12.16
CA LEU A 173 -6.50 16.85 -13.35
C LEU A 173 -7.80 16.00 -13.32
N PRO A 174 -8.37 15.67 -14.48
CA PRO A 174 -7.90 15.98 -15.84
C PRO A 174 -8.21 17.42 -16.27
N VAL A 175 -7.23 18.09 -16.91
CA VAL A 175 -7.36 19.42 -17.53
C VAL A 175 -7.58 19.31 -19.05
N THR A 176 -7.12 18.22 -19.67
CA THR A 176 -7.27 17.96 -21.10
C THR A 176 -7.89 16.58 -21.34
N ALA A 177 -8.47 16.37 -22.53
CA ALA A 177 -9.03 15.08 -22.93
C ALA A 177 -7.99 13.94 -23.04
N ARG A 178 -6.69 14.27 -23.05
CA ARG A 178 -5.59 13.28 -23.06
C ARG A 178 -5.34 12.66 -21.68
N GLN A 179 -5.86 13.28 -20.63
CA GLN A 179 -5.62 12.91 -19.24
C GLN A 179 -6.81 12.14 -18.68
N THR A 180 -6.55 11.13 -17.88
CA THR A 180 -7.58 10.35 -17.17
C THR A 180 -7.07 10.00 -15.79
N VAL A 181 -7.88 10.23 -14.76
CA VAL A 181 -7.58 9.80 -13.39
C VAL A 181 -8.55 8.68 -13.05
N HIS A 182 -8.03 7.49 -12.83
CA HIS A 182 -8.81 6.33 -12.43
C HIS A 182 -9.10 6.36 -10.94
N GLU A 183 -10.21 5.73 -10.53
CA GLU A 183 -10.61 5.62 -9.12
C GLU A 183 -9.54 4.95 -8.23
N ASN A 184 -8.73 4.07 -8.81
CA ASN A 184 -7.61 3.44 -8.12
C ASN A 184 -6.42 4.40 -7.86
N GLY A 185 -6.54 5.68 -8.20
CA GLY A 185 -5.51 6.71 -8.02
C GLY A 185 -4.49 6.79 -9.15
N THR A 186 -4.67 6.04 -10.24
CA THR A 186 -3.73 6.04 -11.38
C THR A 186 -4.05 7.17 -12.33
N LEU A 187 -3.05 8.01 -12.61
CA LEU A 187 -3.09 9.02 -13.66
C LEU A 187 -2.55 8.42 -14.95
N VAL A 188 -3.33 8.55 -16.03
CA VAL A 188 -2.93 8.19 -17.39
C VAL A 188 -2.92 9.45 -18.25
N VAL A 189 -1.83 9.66 -18.99
CA VAL A 189 -1.71 10.70 -20.01
C VAL A 189 -1.40 10.02 -21.34
N THR A 190 -2.33 10.09 -22.28
CA THR A 190 -2.17 9.51 -23.62
C THR A 190 -1.48 10.49 -24.56
N ARG A 191 -0.69 9.97 -25.50
CA ARG A 191 0.06 10.76 -26.49
C ARG A 191 0.85 11.88 -25.83
N VAL A 192 1.82 11.49 -25.01
CA VAL A 192 2.62 12.42 -24.21
C VAL A 192 3.35 13.41 -25.09
N GLN A 193 3.33 14.69 -24.71
CA GLN A 193 3.93 15.79 -25.44
C GLN A 193 5.23 16.25 -24.76
N LYS A 194 6.30 16.41 -25.55
CA LYS A 194 7.63 16.81 -25.06
C LYS A 194 7.67 18.17 -24.38
N THR A 195 6.83 19.12 -24.80
CA THR A 195 6.81 20.50 -24.27
C THR A 195 5.68 20.73 -23.27
N GLY A 196 4.55 20.05 -23.47
CA GLY A 196 3.31 20.31 -22.75
C GLY A 196 3.08 19.42 -21.54
N ASP A 197 3.69 18.24 -21.45
CA ASP A 197 3.45 17.27 -20.37
C ASP A 197 4.56 17.13 -19.30
N PRO A 198 5.83 17.58 -19.49
CA PRO A 198 6.79 17.60 -18.40
C PRO A 198 6.35 18.51 -17.25
N GLY A 199 6.82 18.21 -16.04
CA GLY A 199 6.60 19.04 -14.86
C GLY A 199 6.26 18.24 -13.61
N THR A 200 5.76 18.94 -12.61
CA THR A 200 5.46 18.36 -11.29
C THR A 200 3.98 18.01 -11.18
N TYR A 201 3.71 16.73 -10.92
CA TYR A 201 2.38 16.16 -10.72
C TYR A 201 2.23 15.78 -9.25
N THR A 202 1.28 16.39 -8.56
CA THR A 202 1.05 16.15 -7.13
C THR A 202 -0.16 15.25 -6.97
N CYS A 203 0.02 14.12 -6.30
CA CYS A 203 -1.08 13.29 -5.85
C CYS A 203 -1.46 13.67 -4.42
N THR A 204 -2.75 13.82 -4.16
CA THR A 204 -3.33 14.04 -2.83
C THR A 204 -4.32 12.93 -2.52
N ALA A 205 -4.06 12.19 -1.42
CA ALA A 205 -5.01 11.23 -0.87
C ALA A 205 -5.80 11.90 0.27
N THR A 206 -7.10 11.67 0.33
CA THR A 206 -7.98 12.16 1.42
C THR A 206 -8.73 10.98 2.03
N ASP A 207 -8.76 10.89 3.36
CA ASP A 207 -9.52 9.87 4.07
C ASP A 207 -10.98 10.28 4.32
N LYS A 208 -11.79 9.38 4.87
CA LYS A 208 -13.20 9.67 5.19
C LYS A 208 -13.41 10.70 6.32
N GLN A 209 -12.35 11.10 7.03
CA GLN A 209 -12.39 12.14 8.06
C GLN A 209 -12.00 13.51 7.47
N GLY A 210 -11.59 13.55 6.19
CA GLY A 210 -11.14 14.75 5.52
C GLY A 210 -9.66 15.08 5.75
N ARG A 211 -8.88 14.22 6.40
CA ARG A 211 -7.42 14.41 6.49
C ARG A 211 -6.82 14.06 5.14
N SER A 212 -5.85 14.86 4.71
CA SER A 212 -5.19 14.67 3.44
C SER A 212 -3.68 14.71 3.57
N HIS A 213 -3.00 13.96 2.72
CA HIS A 213 -1.56 14.02 2.52
C HIS A 213 -1.25 14.01 1.03
N SER A 214 -0.13 14.62 0.64
CA SER A 214 0.24 14.74 -0.76
C SER A 214 1.73 14.55 -0.99
N ALA A 215 2.08 13.94 -2.12
CA ALA A 215 3.45 13.85 -2.61
C ALA A 215 3.49 14.24 -4.09
N ALA A 216 4.68 14.57 -4.59
CA ALA A 216 4.88 15.05 -5.94
C ALA A 216 5.81 14.13 -6.74
N ALA A 217 5.44 13.87 -7.99
CA ALA A 217 6.23 13.15 -8.98
C ALA A 217 6.71 14.14 -10.06
N THR A 218 7.97 14.02 -10.45
CA THR A 218 8.54 14.84 -11.53
C THR A 218 8.49 14.04 -12.83
N VAL A 219 7.73 14.52 -13.82
CA VAL A 219 7.62 13.88 -15.13
C VAL A 219 8.62 14.50 -16.09
N GLN A 220 9.45 13.66 -16.71
CA GLN A 220 10.40 14.01 -17.77
C GLN A 220 10.02 13.31 -19.06
N VAL A 221 10.03 14.02 -20.19
CA VAL A 221 9.65 13.46 -21.49
C VAL A 221 10.86 13.42 -22.42
N LEU A 222 11.20 12.22 -22.88
CA LEU A 222 12.23 11.96 -23.89
C LEU A 222 11.64 12.18 -25.29
N GLY A 223 12.46 12.65 -26.23
CA GLY A 223 12.03 12.85 -27.62
C GLY A 223 11.88 11.55 -28.39
N GLU A 224 11.08 11.57 -29.45
CA GLU A 224 11.12 10.57 -30.53
C GLU A 224 12.41 10.78 -31.35
N TRP A 225 13.05 9.70 -31.79
CA TRP A 225 14.25 9.72 -32.63
C TRP A 225 13.89 9.89 -34.10
#